data_AF-A0A954FZD1-F1
#
_entry.id   AF-A0A954FZD1-F1
#
_cell.length_a   1.000
_cell.length_b   1.000
_cell.length_c   1.000
_cell.angle_alpha   90.00
_cell.angle_beta   90.00
_cell.angle_gamma   90.00
#
_symmetry.space_group_name_H-M   'P 1'
#
loop_
_entity.id
_entity.type
_entity.pdbx_description
1 polymer ?
#
loop_
_entity_poly.entity_id
_entity_poly.type
_entity_poly.pdbx_seq_one_letter_code
_entity_poly.pdbx_strand_id
1 'polypeptide(L)' 'KLDYATIVDARTLEDISTPQPEMVALVAAYAGATRLIDNCPLAAGSTD' A
#
# COMPACT_ATOMS: atom_id res chain seq x y z
N LYS A 1 -11.63 5.78 -11.28
CA LYS A 1 -12.12 6.19 -9.94
C LYS A 1 -11.29 5.48 -8.89
N LEU A 2 -10.66 6.19 -7.94
CA LEU A 2 -9.94 5.56 -6.84
C LEU A 2 -10.92 4.88 -5.89
N ASP A 3 -10.60 3.66 -5.47
CA ASP A 3 -11.33 2.90 -4.45
C ASP A 3 -10.60 3.07 -3.10
N TYR A 4 -9.33 2.66 -3.05
CA TYR A 4 -8.42 2.97 -1.94
C TYR A 4 -6.98 3.12 -2.42
N ALA A 5 -6.21 3.86 -1.65
CA ALA A 5 -4.75 3.88 -1.68
C ALA A 5 -4.27 4.02 -0.22
N THR A 6 -3.56 3.02 0.28
CA THR A 6 -3.08 3.00 1.68
C THR A 6 -1.71 2.33 1.77
N ILE A 7 -1.00 2.61 2.86
CA ILE A 7 0.21 1.89 3.27
C ILE A 7 -0.11 1.23 4.61
N VAL A 8 0.12 -0.08 4.70
CA VAL A 8 -0.23 -0.90 5.87
C VAL A 8 0.97 -1.74 6.30
N ASP A 9 0.86 -2.32 7.49
CA ASP A 9 1.78 -3.37 7.93
C ASP A 9 1.76 -4.53 6.93
N ALA A 10 2.93 -5.02 6.52
CA ALA A 10 3.04 -6.01 5.46
C ALA A 10 2.46 -7.39 5.83
N ARG A 11 2.28 -7.69 7.12
CA ARG A 11 1.85 -9.00 7.64
C ARG A 11 0.41 -8.97 8.12
N THR A 12 0.01 -7.92 8.81
CA THR A 12 -1.34 -7.81 9.41
C THR A 12 -2.32 -7.07 8.50
N LEU A 13 -1.82 -6.25 7.57
CA LEU A 13 -2.61 -5.32 6.75
C LEU A 13 -3.37 -4.26 7.57
N GLU A 14 -3.01 -4.11 8.85
CA GLU A 14 -3.55 -3.04 9.69
C GLU A 14 -2.93 -1.70 9.29
N ASP A 15 -3.72 -0.63 9.44
CA ASP A 15 -3.27 0.72 9.17
C ASP A 15 -2.10 1.10 10.08
N ILE A 16 -1.09 1.76 9.50
CA ILE A 16 0.08 2.24 10.22
C ILE A 16 0.14 3.76 10.16
N SER A 17 0.56 4.38 11.26
CA SER A 17 0.70 5.84 11.37
C SER A 17 2.16 6.31 11.30
N THR A 18 3.12 5.38 11.31
CA THR A 18 4.56 5.65 11.21
C THR A 18 5.22 4.62 10.32
N PRO A 19 6.28 4.98 9.57
CA PRO A 19 7.01 4.02 8.76
C PRO A 19 7.56 2.86 9.60
N GLN A 20 7.39 1.64 9.08
CA GLN A 20 7.91 0.41 9.66
C GLN A 20 8.96 -0.22 8.73
N PRO A 21 9.79 -1.16 9.23
CA PRO A 21 10.78 -1.85 8.38
C PRO A 21 10.16 -2.62 7.21
N GLU A 22 9.00 -3.23 7.42
CA GLU A 22 8.24 -3.98 6.41
C GLU A 22 6.86 -3.36 6.25
N MET A 23 6.57 -2.81 5.08
CA MET A 23 5.27 -2.21 4.77
C MET A 23 4.83 -2.65 3.38
N VAL A 24 3.55 -2.47 3.06
CA VAL A 24 3.05 -2.68 1.70
C VAL A 24 2.12 -1.53 1.30
N ALA A 25 2.38 -0.95 0.13
CA ALA A 25 1.42 -0.05 -0.52
C ALA A 25 0.35 -0.88 -1.22
N LEU A 26 -0.91 -0.57 -0.96
CA LEU A 26 -2.06 -1.20 -1.58
C LEU A 26 -2.86 -0.15 -2.34
N VAL A 27 -3.20 -0.42 -3.60
CA VAL A 27 -4.04 0.46 -4.41
C VAL A 27 -5.12 -0.34 -5.13
N ALA A 28 -6.32 0.21 -5.17
CA ALA A 28 -7.39 -0.27 -6.03
C ALA A 28 -8.07 0.91 -6.71
N ALA A 29 -8.33 0.77 -8.00
CA ALA A 29 -9.00 1.78 -8.79
C ALA A 29 -9.77 1.16 -9.96
N TYR A 30 -10.81 1.86 -10.39
CA TYR A 30 -11.55 1.55 -11.61
C TYR A 30 -10.93 2.24 -12.82
N ALA A 31 -10.61 1.44 -13.85
CA ALA A 31 -10.28 1.86 -15.21
C ALA A 31 -11.49 1.58 -16.12
N GLY A 32 -12.31 2.61 -16.38
CA GLY A 32 -13.63 2.43 -16.98
C GLY A 32 -14.53 1.61 -16.06
N ALA A 33 -15.07 0.49 -16.57
CA ALA A 33 -15.89 -0.46 -15.80
C ALA A 33 -15.06 -1.53 -15.05
N THR A 34 -13.78 -1.67 -15.38
CA THR A 34 -12.92 -2.73 -14.80
C THR A 34 -12.25 -2.24 -13.52
N ARG A 35 -12.38 -3.01 -12.43
CA ARG A 35 -11.66 -2.77 -11.18
C ARG A 35 -10.31 -3.47 -11.20
N LEU A 36 -9.25 -2.69 -11.07
CA LEU A 36 -7.87 -3.17 -11.01
C LEU A 36 -7.33 -2.97 -9.59
N ILE A 37 -6.45 -3.88 -9.18
CA ILE A 37 -5.72 -3.80 -7.91
C ILE A 37 -4.23 -3.97 -8.20
N ASP A 38 -3.39 -3.37 -7.36
CA ASP A 38 -1.96 -3.62 -7.34
C ASP A 38 -1.41 -3.44 -5.93
N ASN A 39 -0.24 -4.04 -5.67
CA ASN A 39 0.48 -3.89 -4.40
C ASN A 39 1.99 -3.79 -4.64
N CYS A 40 2.67 -3.10 -3.73
CA CYS A 40 4.12 -2.93 -3.78
C CYS A 40 4.70 -3.01 -2.37
N PRO A 41 5.57 -4.01 -2.07
CA PRO A 41 6.34 -4.02 -0.83
C PRO A 41 7.21 -2.77 -0.73
N LEU A 42 7.22 -2.16 0.45
CA LEU A 42 8.02 -0.99 0.75
C LEU A 42 9.03 -1.32 1.87
N ALA A 43 10.25 -0.85 1.70
CA ALA A 43 11.27 -0.84 2.74
C ALA A 43 11.50 0.60 3.21
N ALA A 44 11.71 0.80 4.51
CA ALA A 44 12.21 2.07 5.00
C ALA A 44 13.59 2.35 4.39
N GLY A 45 13.75 3.48 3.70
CA GLY A 45 15.05 3.86 3.12
C GLY A 45 16.11 3.98 4.21
N SER A 46 17.32 3.47 3.96
CA SER A 46 18.47 3.70 4.82
C SER A 46 18.85 5.19 4.76
N THR A 47 18.81 5.87 5.90
CA THR A 47 19.56 7.12 6.10
C THR A 47 21.03 6.75 6.28
N ASP A 48 21.75 6.62 5.17
CA ASP A 48 23.21 6.81 5.16
C ASP A 48 23.55 8.30 5.06
#